data_AF-A0A420M7J3-F1
#
_entry.id   AF-A0A420M7J3-F1
#
_cell.length_a   1.000
_cell.length_b   1.000
_cell.length_c   1.000
_cell.angle_alpha   90.00
_cell.angle_beta   90.00
_cell.angle_gamma   90.00
#
_symmetry.space_group_name_H-M   'P 1'
#
loop_
_entity.id
_entity.type
_entity.pdbx_description
1 polymer ?
#
loop_
_entity_poly.entity_id
_entity_poly.type
_entity_poly.pdbx_seq_one_letter_code
_entity_poly.pdbx_strand_id
1 'polypeptide(L)'
;MGIRQDATSSNAQKLSEAAEFTPKLSALIKMGQLLVAERALLAVELDEADVPAHALEEMQDRFMTKDARSPISWSLKLRAYGKAVKDNTTSLGYIMWSDDNEILSYKKMRFSMTGLRDLVSAEVEAAQNQLADLLLVPPDTERKHIVPQVSLRSVVDDPSEGAPGWNFTCHPQNEVLHGHRRWILDRILKEAFLRRDFFDNESTGKWRLQTVGRYLSTVNAFLERLLLLVHITMQYPPAGHTHLPVSEKKIPPYKMHFFNLMGKT
;
A
#
# COMPACT_ATOMS: atom_id res chain seq x y z
N MET A 1 -53.74 35.83 24.85
CA MET A 1 -53.34 36.62 23.66
C MET A 1 -52.05 35.97 23.15
N GLY A 2 -52.17 35.10 22.14
CA GLY A 2 -51.07 34.25 21.69
C GLY A 2 -50.12 35.03 20.77
N ILE A 3 -48.83 34.98 21.07
CA ILE A 3 -47.79 35.45 20.14
C ILE A 3 -47.35 34.24 19.31
N ARG A 4 -47.74 34.34 18.04
CA ARG A 4 -47.34 33.60 16.84
C ARG A 4 -45.97 32.90 16.95
N GLN A 5 -45.98 31.58 16.78
CA GLN A 5 -44.82 30.82 16.32
C GLN A 5 -44.69 31.05 14.81
N ASP A 6 -43.65 31.77 14.38
CA ASP A 6 -43.26 31.80 12.98
C ASP A 6 -42.27 30.66 12.72
N ALA A 7 -42.81 29.56 12.19
CA ALA A 7 -42.03 28.52 11.56
C ALA A 7 -41.44 29.07 10.25
N THR A 8 -40.11 29.24 10.16
CA THR A 8 -39.44 29.41 8.87
C THR A 8 -38.06 28.74 8.78
N SER A 9 -38.03 27.68 7.97
CA SER A 9 -36.92 27.11 7.19
C SER A 9 -35.79 26.33 7.89
N SER A 10 -36.02 25.04 8.09
CA SER A 10 -34.98 24.03 8.35
C SER A 10 -34.31 23.54 7.04
N ASN A 11 -33.70 24.42 6.25
CA ASN A 11 -32.95 24.02 5.06
C ASN A 11 -31.65 24.84 4.88
N ALA A 12 -30.92 25.05 5.97
CA ALA A 12 -29.52 25.44 5.86
C ALA A 12 -28.74 24.24 5.33
N GLN A 13 -28.31 24.29 4.07
CA GLN A 13 -27.35 23.33 3.51
C GLN A 13 -26.16 23.23 4.46
N LYS A 14 -25.99 22.06 5.10
CA LYS A 14 -24.89 21.81 6.03
C LYS A 14 -23.58 21.82 5.24
N LEU A 15 -22.88 22.96 5.22
CA LEU A 15 -21.55 23.07 4.63
C LEU A 15 -20.64 22.04 5.31
N SER A 16 -20.01 21.18 4.52
CA SER A 16 -19.13 20.11 5.02
C SER A 16 -17.70 20.62 5.11
N GLU A 17 -16.95 20.19 6.14
CA GLU A 17 -15.53 20.48 6.23
C GLU A 17 -14.76 19.85 5.06
N ALA A 18 -13.64 20.48 4.67
CA ALA A 18 -12.79 19.99 3.59
C ALA A 18 -12.35 18.53 3.82
N ALA A 19 -12.05 18.15 5.07
CA ALA A 19 -11.65 16.80 5.44
C ALA A 19 -12.74 15.74 5.19
N GLU A 20 -14.02 16.09 5.37
CA GLU A 20 -15.16 15.19 5.18
C GLU A 20 -15.67 15.19 3.74
N PHE A 21 -15.55 16.32 3.03
CA PHE A 21 -16.07 16.46 1.67
C PHE A 21 -15.10 15.95 0.60
N THR A 22 -13.79 16.08 0.80
CA THR A 22 -12.77 15.63 -0.16
C THR A 22 -12.86 14.13 -0.49
N PRO A 23 -13.08 13.21 0.48
CA PRO A 23 -13.31 11.79 0.17
C PRO A 23 -14.54 11.53 -0.70
N LYS A 24 -15.63 12.27 -0.48
CA LYS A 24 -16.87 12.16 -1.28
C LYS A 24 -16.62 12.63 -2.73
N LEU A 25 -15.89 13.73 -2.90
CA LEU A 25 -15.45 14.19 -4.22
C LEU A 25 -14.54 13.17 -4.91
N SER A 26 -13.60 12.57 -4.19
CA SER A 26 -12.74 11.50 -4.73
C SER A 26 -13.56 10.30 -5.21
N ALA A 27 -14.57 9.88 -4.45
CA ALA A 27 -15.46 8.79 -4.86
C ALA A 27 -16.24 9.15 -6.14
N LEU A 28 -16.81 10.35 -6.23
CA LEU A 28 -17.49 10.84 -7.44
C LEU A 28 -16.56 10.84 -8.65
N ILE A 29 -15.35 11.37 -8.51
CA ILE A 29 -14.37 11.42 -9.59
C ILE A 29 -13.96 10.01 -10.01
N LYS A 30 -13.79 9.08 -9.06
CA LYS A 30 -13.43 7.69 -9.37
C LYS A 30 -14.55 6.97 -10.12
N MET A 31 -15.80 7.18 -9.74
CA MET A 31 -16.95 6.66 -10.50
C MET A 31 -16.97 7.22 -11.92
N GLY A 32 -16.74 8.53 -12.10
CA GLY A 32 -16.61 9.13 -13.43
C GLY A 32 -15.49 8.51 -14.27
N GLN A 33 -14.31 8.27 -13.68
CA GLN A 33 -13.20 7.59 -14.34
C GLN A 33 -13.56 6.16 -14.77
N LEU A 34 -14.30 5.42 -13.94
CA LEU A 34 -14.73 4.05 -14.27
C LEU A 34 -15.74 4.04 -15.42
N LEU A 35 -16.69 4.96 -15.44
CA LEU A 35 -17.65 5.10 -16.54
C LEU A 35 -16.96 5.47 -17.87
N VAL A 36 -15.95 6.34 -17.80
CA VAL A 36 -15.11 6.68 -18.97
C VAL A 36 -14.35 5.47 -19.48
N ALA A 37 -13.76 4.68 -18.58
CA ALA A 37 -13.07 3.44 -18.95
C ALA A 37 -14.02 2.39 -19.55
N GLU A 38 -15.21 2.22 -18.97
CA GLU A 38 -16.23 1.32 -19.50
C GLU A 38 -16.68 1.73 -20.91
N ARG A 39 -16.97 3.01 -21.14
CA ARG A 39 -17.36 3.50 -22.46
C ARG A 39 -16.24 3.33 -23.50
N ALA A 40 -14.98 3.47 -23.09
CA ALA A 40 -13.83 3.25 -23.96
C ALA A 40 -13.70 1.78 -24.37
N LEU A 41 -13.95 0.84 -23.44
CA LEU A 41 -14.01 -0.59 -23.74
C LEU A 41 -15.18 -0.91 -24.69
N LEU A 42 -16.37 -0.36 -24.42
CA LEU A 42 -17.54 -0.54 -25.29
C LEU A 42 -17.30 0.01 -26.70
N ALA A 43 -16.51 1.08 -26.86
CA ALA A 43 -16.17 1.61 -28.18
C ALA A 43 -15.41 0.57 -29.02
N VAL A 44 -14.50 -0.17 -28.39
CA VAL A 44 -13.73 -1.22 -29.07
C VAL A 44 -14.61 -2.44 -29.36
N GLU A 45 -15.49 -2.83 -28.44
CA GLU A 45 -16.43 -3.94 -28.65
C GLU A 45 -17.43 -3.66 -29.79
N LEU A 46 -17.78 -2.39 -30.00
CA LEU A 46 -18.69 -1.95 -31.06
C LEU A 46 -17.98 -1.59 -32.38
N ASP A 47 -16.66 -1.86 -32.48
CA ASP A 47 -15.84 -1.54 -33.66
C ASP A 47 -15.80 -0.03 -33.98
N GLU A 48 -16.03 0.83 -32.97
CA GLU A 48 -15.90 2.29 -33.07
C GLU A 48 -14.44 2.75 -32.88
N ALA A 49 -13.58 1.91 -32.29
CA ALA A 49 -12.17 2.20 -32.05
C ALA A 49 -11.31 0.92 -32.08
N ASP A 50 -10.11 1.02 -32.66
CA ASP A 50 -9.22 -0.14 -32.85
C ASP A 50 -8.45 -0.54 -31.57
N VAL A 51 -8.10 0.44 -30.73
CA VAL A 51 -7.21 0.24 -29.58
C VAL A 51 -7.83 0.83 -28.30
N PRO A 52 -8.04 0.02 -27.24
CA PRO A 52 -8.65 0.48 -25.99
C PRO A 52 -7.92 1.65 -25.33
N ALA A 53 -6.59 1.69 -25.43
CA ALA A 53 -5.77 2.75 -24.85
C ALA A 53 -6.05 4.11 -25.51
N HIS A 54 -6.12 4.16 -26.84
CA HIS A 54 -6.41 5.41 -27.56
C HIS A 54 -7.87 5.86 -27.36
N ALA A 55 -8.82 4.92 -27.34
CA ALA A 55 -10.21 5.23 -27.00
C ALA A 55 -10.32 5.82 -25.58
N LEU A 56 -9.54 5.28 -24.62
CA LEU A 56 -9.50 5.79 -23.25
C LEU A 56 -8.91 7.19 -23.18
N GLU A 57 -7.80 7.45 -23.87
CA GLU A 57 -7.16 8.78 -23.94
C GLU A 57 -8.15 9.81 -24.51
N GLU A 58 -8.82 9.50 -25.62
CA GLU A 58 -9.81 10.38 -26.23
C GLU A 58 -10.97 10.69 -25.27
N MET A 59 -11.51 9.66 -24.61
CA MET A 59 -12.61 9.85 -23.67
C MET A 59 -12.18 10.58 -22.40
N GLN A 60 -10.96 10.37 -21.94
CA GLN A 60 -10.38 11.13 -20.84
C GLN A 60 -10.25 12.61 -21.20
N ASP A 61 -9.71 12.93 -22.37
CA ASP A 61 -9.56 14.30 -22.85
C ASP A 61 -10.91 14.99 -23.03
N ARG A 62 -11.90 14.25 -23.52
CA ARG A 62 -13.25 14.78 -23.72
C ARG A 62 -13.99 15.01 -22.41
N PHE A 63 -13.93 14.07 -21.48
CA PHE A 63 -14.82 14.06 -20.31
C PHE A 63 -14.15 14.39 -18.98
N MET A 64 -12.84 14.21 -18.83
CA MET A 64 -12.11 14.31 -17.55
C MET A 64 -11.11 15.47 -17.48
N THR A 65 -11.08 16.35 -18.48
CA THR A 65 -10.11 17.44 -18.56
C THR A 65 -10.33 18.52 -17.49
N LYS A 66 -9.22 18.93 -16.85
CA LYS A 66 -9.19 19.89 -15.73
C LYS A 66 -9.44 21.34 -16.18
N ASP A 67 -9.22 21.65 -17.45
CA ASP A 67 -9.30 23.03 -17.97
C ASP A 67 -10.62 23.34 -18.70
N ALA A 68 -11.50 22.35 -18.85
CA ALA A 68 -12.84 22.55 -19.38
C ALA A 68 -13.77 23.27 -18.39
N ARG A 69 -14.81 23.95 -18.88
CA ARG A 69 -15.93 24.45 -18.06
C ARG A 69 -16.94 23.33 -17.78
N SER A 70 -16.48 22.23 -17.21
CA SER A 70 -17.30 21.05 -16.91
C SER A 70 -17.49 20.84 -15.41
N PRO A 71 -18.58 20.17 -14.99
CA PRO A 71 -18.77 19.80 -13.58
C PRO A 71 -17.58 19.00 -13.02
N ILE A 72 -16.99 18.10 -13.80
CA ILE A 72 -15.84 17.30 -13.34
C ILE A 72 -14.59 18.16 -13.14
N SER A 73 -14.36 19.15 -14.00
CA SER A 73 -13.25 20.11 -13.86
C SER A 73 -13.38 20.89 -12.56
N TRP A 74 -14.61 21.31 -12.24
CA TRP A 74 -14.90 21.96 -10.97
C TRP A 74 -14.69 21.02 -9.78
N SER A 75 -15.17 19.78 -9.85
CA SER A 75 -14.93 18.77 -8.80
C SER A 75 -13.44 18.47 -8.58
N LEU A 76 -12.65 18.38 -9.66
CA LEU A 76 -11.20 18.19 -9.61
C LEU A 76 -10.50 19.37 -8.93
N LYS A 77 -10.88 20.61 -9.28
CA LYS A 77 -10.36 21.84 -8.64
C LYS A 77 -10.76 21.91 -7.17
N LEU A 78 -11.99 21.58 -6.84
CA LEU A 78 -12.49 21.58 -5.47
C LEU A 78 -11.80 20.52 -4.61
N ARG A 79 -11.53 19.32 -5.16
CA ARG A 79 -10.72 18.29 -4.50
C ARG A 79 -9.30 18.76 -4.24
N ALA A 80 -8.66 19.42 -5.22
CA ALA A 80 -7.32 19.97 -5.07
C ALA A 80 -7.27 21.07 -4.00
N TYR A 81 -8.28 21.95 -3.99
CA TYR A 81 -8.44 22.98 -2.96
C TYR A 81 -8.65 22.36 -1.57
N GLY A 82 -9.56 21.40 -1.44
CA GLY A 82 -9.80 20.69 -0.17
C GLY A 82 -8.56 19.96 0.35
N LYS A 83 -7.76 19.39 -0.56
CA LYS A 83 -6.44 18.84 -0.23
C LYS A 83 -5.48 19.91 0.27
N ALA A 84 -5.36 21.06 -0.41
CA ALA A 84 -4.50 22.15 0.03
C ALA A 84 -4.91 22.70 1.40
N VAL A 85 -6.23 22.81 1.67
CA VAL A 85 -6.74 23.18 2.99
C VAL A 85 -6.34 22.13 4.03
N LYS A 86 -6.51 20.84 3.73
CA LYS A 86 -6.11 19.75 4.65
C LYS A 86 -4.61 19.75 4.93
N ASP A 87 -3.78 19.96 3.91
CA ASP A 87 -2.32 19.94 4.04
C ASP A 87 -1.80 21.17 4.83
N ASN A 88 -2.50 22.32 4.74
CA ASN A 88 -2.13 23.56 5.45
C ASN A 88 -2.85 23.77 6.79
N THR A 89 -3.91 23.01 7.07
CA THR A 89 -4.62 23.08 8.35
C THR A 89 -4.04 22.00 9.25
N THR A 90 -3.43 22.40 10.37
CA THR A 90 -2.99 21.47 11.41
C THR A 90 -4.20 20.63 11.84
N SER A 91 -4.27 19.38 11.39
CA SER A 91 -5.27 18.44 11.87
C SER A 91 -5.18 18.37 13.39
N LEU A 92 -6.33 18.36 14.08
CA LEU A 92 -6.39 18.17 15.52
C LEU A 92 -5.46 17.00 15.90
N GLY A 93 -4.48 17.25 16.77
CA GLY A 93 -3.43 16.28 17.09
C GLY A 93 -4.03 15.01 17.68
N TYR A 94 -4.31 14.02 16.83
CA TYR A 94 -4.82 12.73 17.28
C TYR A 94 -3.78 11.91 18.00
N ILE A 95 -2.50 12.31 17.89
CA ILE A 95 -1.35 11.66 18.52
C ILE A 95 -0.87 12.56 19.64
N MET A 96 -0.96 12.09 20.87
CA MET A 96 -0.38 12.75 22.05
C MET A 96 0.62 11.81 22.71
N TRP A 97 1.73 12.38 23.15
CA TRP A 97 2.71 11.69 23.99
C TRP A 97 2.49 12.10 25.44
N SER A 98 2.70 11.17 26.37
CA SER A 98 2.89 11.53 27.77
C SER A 98 4.20 12.31 27.95
N ASP A 99 4.30 13.11 29.02
CA ASP A 99 5.47 13.96 29.28
C ASP A 99 6.77 13.16 29.45
N ASP A 100 6.66 11.88 29.83
CA ASP A 100 7.78 10.92 29.95
C ASP A 100 8.11 10.18 28.65
N ASN A 101 7.39 10.45 27.55
CA ASN A 101 7.48 9.75 26.26
C ASN A 101 7.22 8.23 26.30
N GLU A 102 6.66 7.69 27.38
CA GLU A 102 6.41 6.26 27.52
C GLU A 102 5.03 5.83 27.00
N ILE A 103 4.09 6.76 26.82
CA ILE A 103 2.72 6.48 26.40
C ILE A 103 2.35 7.27 25.16
N LEU A 104 2.02 6.54 24.09
CA LEU A 104 1.45 7.04 22.86
C LEU A 104 -0.08 6.93 22.92
N SER A 105 -0.77 8.07 22.89
CA SER A 105 -2.23 8.12 22.80
C SER A 105 -2.66 8.45 21.38
N TYR A 106 -3.39 7.55 20.72
CA TYR A 106 -4.02 7.78 19.42
C TYR A 106 -5.54 7.60 19.50
N LYS A 107 -6.31 8.68 19.34
CA LYS A 107 -7.78 8.67 19.51
C LYS A 107 -8.18 8.06 20.87
N LYS A 108 -8.77 6.85 20.88
CA LYS A 108 -9.17 6.10 22.07
C LYS A 108 -8.16 5.03 22.48
N MET A 109 -7.10 4.85 21.69
CA MET A 109 -6.06 3.84 21.92
C MET A 109 -4.91 4.46 22.69
N ARG A 110 -4.32 3.68 23.60
CA ARG A 110 -3.10 4.04 24.33
C ARG A 110 -2.14 2.88 24.24
N PHE A 111 -0.90 3.17 23.85
CA PHE A 111 0.19 2.19 23.77
C PHE A 111 1.30 2.66 24.69
N SER A 112 1.81 1.77 25.54
CA SER A 112 3.13 2.01 26.16
C SER A 112 4.23 1.73 25.13
N MET A 113 5.39 2.33 25.28
CA MET A 113 6.55 2.04 24.44
C MET A 113 6.99 0.58 24.56
N THR A 114 6.82 -0.04 25.73
CA THR A 114 6.99 -1.49 25.92
C THR A 114 5.99 -2.30 25.09
N GLY A 115 4.70 -2.01 25.20
CA GLY A 115 3.66 -2.71 24.45
C GLY A 115 3.78 -2.50 22.93
N LEU A 116 4.28 -1.35 22.50
CA LEU A 116 4.58 -1.10 21.08
C LEU A 116 5.76 -1.95 20.59
N ARG A 117 6.84 -2.07 21.37
CA ARG A 117 7.98 -2.95 21.05
C ARG A 117 7.60 -4.42 21.05
N ASP A 118 6.76 -4.84 22.01
CA ASP A 118 6.24 -6.20 22.09
C ASP A 118 5.35 -6.52 20.90
N LEU A 119 4.49 -5.58 20.49
CA LEU A 119 3.67 -5.71 19.28
C LEU A 119 4.53 -5.85 18.03
N VAL A 120 5.55 -5.00 17.84
CA VAL A 120 6.46 -5.11 16.69
C VAL A 120 7.19 -6.45 16.71
N SER A 121 7.67 -6.88 17.88
CA SER A 121 8.38 -8.16 18.03
C SER A 121 7.48 -9.35 17.68
N ALA A 122 6.24 -9.35 18.17
CA ALA A 122 5.24 -10.38 17.87
C ALA A 122 4.86 -10.40 16.39
N GLU A 123 4.71 -9.22 15.76
CA GLU A 123 4.45 -9.12 14.32
C GLU A 123 5.61 -9.63 13.47
N VAL A 124 6.86 -9.35 13.88
CA VAL A 124 8.07 -9.89 13.23
C VAL A 124 8.12 -11.41 13.37
N GLU A 125 7.86 -11.96 14.56
CA GLU A 125 7.82 -13.40 14.80
C GLU A 125 6.74 -14.08 13.93
N ALA A 126 5.54 -13.50 13.89
CA ALA A 126 4.45 -13.99 13.05
C ALA A 126 4.82 -13.95 11.56
N ALA A 127 5.48 -12.89 11.08
CA ALA A 127 5.96 -12.81 9.71
C ALA A 127 7.04 -13.86 9.42
N GLN A 128 7.95 -14.13 10.37
CA GLN A 128 8.94 -15.19 10.22
C GLN A 128 8.27 -16.57 10.13
N ASN A 129 7.25 -16.85 10.94
CA ASN A 129 6.52 -18.11 10.88
C ASN A 129 5.76 -18.26 9.54
N GLN A 130 5.04 -17.21 9.11
CA GLN A 130 4.38 -17.21 7.80
C GLN A 130 5.37 -17.38 6.64
N LEU A 131 6.58 -16.80 6.74
CA LEU A 131 7.62 -17.00 5.74
C LEU A 131 8.09 -18.46 5.69
N ALA A 132 8.19 -19.17 6.81
CA ALA A 132 8.49 -20.61 6.80
C ALA A 132 7.40 -21.41 6.07
N ASP A 133 6.13 -21.09 6.31
CA ASP A 133 4.99 -21.73 5.64
C ASP A 133 5.03 -21.48 4.12
N LEU A 134 5.33 -20.25 3.70
CA LEU A 134 5.47 -19.88 2.28
C LEU A 134 6.65 -20.55 1.59
N LEU A 135 7.73 -20.76 2.34
CA LEU A 135 8.90 -21.50 1.89
C LEU A 135 8.65 -23.02 1.98
N LEU A 136 7.46 -23.45 2.40
CA LEU A 136 7.00 -24.84 2.53
C LEU A 136 7.93 -25.68 3.43
N VAL A 137 8.49 -25.08 4.47
CA VAL A 137 9.41 -25.74 5.41
C VAL A 137 8.60 -26.72 6.28
N PRO A 138 8.96 -28.01 6.38
CA PRO A 138 8.32 -28.95 7.29
C PRO A 138 8.48 -28.49 8.74
N PRO A 139 7.49 -28.75 9.62
CA PRO A 139 7.49 -28.26 11.00
C PRO A 139 8.70 -28.74 11.82
N ASP A 140 9.21 -29.94 11.54
CA ASP A 140 10.33 -30.56 12.28
C ASP A 140 11.71 -30.27 11.66
N THR A 141 11.80 -29.39 10.67
CA THR A 141 13.06 -29.10 9.98
C THR A 141 13.43 -27.63 10.10
N GLU A 142 14.67 -27.35 10.49
CA GLU A 142 15.14 -25.98 10.51
C GLU A 142 15.23 -25.40 9.10
N ARG A 143 14.76 -24.15 8.94
CA ARG A 143 14.77 -23.42 7.67
C ARG A 143 16.13 -23.40 6.97
N LYS A 144 17.23 -23.33 7.75
CA LYS A 144 18.61 -23.28 7.24
C LYS A 144 19.01 -24.51 6.41
N HIS A 145 18.37 -25.65 6.65
CA HIS A 145 18.65 -26.90 5.93
C HIS A 145 17.94 -26.99 4.59
N ILE A 146 16.92 -26.16 4.38
CA ILE A 146 16.06 -26.22 3.19
C ILE A 146 16.27 -24.99 2.31
N VAL A 147 16.28 -23.81 2.92
CA VAL A 147 16.28 -22.53 2.23
C VAL A 147 17.72 -22.08 2.03
N PRO A 148 18.13 -21.76 0.78
CA PRO A 148 19.43 -21.19 0.50
C PRO A 148 19.71 -19.98 1.38
N GLN A 149 20.88 -19.96 2.02
CA GLN A 149 21.28 -18.84 2.87
C GLN A 149 21.80 -17.72 1.98
N VAL A 150 21.02 -16.63 1.89
CA VAL A 150 21.37 -15.44 1.11
C VAL A 150 21.55 -14.29 2.08
N SER A 151 22.68 -13.59 1.98
CA SER A 151 22.88 -12.35 2.70
C SER A 151 22.01 -11.27 2.07
N LEU A 152 20.93 -10.88 2.74
CA LEU A 152 20.06 -9.79 2.25
C LEU A 152 20.80 -8.45 2.12
N ARG A 153 21.92 -8.27 2.86
CA ARG A 153 22.75 -7.05 2.77
C ARG A 153 23.57 -6.96 1.49
N SER A 154 23.82 -8.08 0.81
CA SER A 154 24.55 -8.10 -0.45
C SER A 154 23.63 -8.15 -1.67
N VAL A 155 22.31 -8.24 -1.47
CA VAL A 155 21.35 -8.20 -2.58
C VAL A 155 21.32 -6.78 -3.15
N VAL A 156 21.61 -6.68 -4.43
CA VAL A 156 21.55 -5.43 -5.19
C VAL A 156 20.30 -5.43 -6.06
N ASP A 157 19.62 -4.29 -6.17
CA ASP A 157 18.49 -4.11 -7.08
C ASP A 157 18.73 -2.87 -7.95
N ASP A 158 18.16 -2.90 -9.15
CA ASP A 158 18.19 -1.76 -10.08
C ASP A 158 16.77 -1.24 -10.29
N PRO A 159 16.36 -0.16 -9.59
CA PRO A 159 15.01 0.39 -9.69
C PRO A 159 14.77 1.14 -11.01
N SER A 160 15.81 1.38 -11.82
CA SER A 160 15.68 2.03 -13.13
C SER A 160 15.28 1.05 -14.24
N GLU A 161 15.45 -0.26 -14.00
CA GLU A 161 15.12 -1.30 -14.97
C GLU A 161 13.64 -1.69 -14.89
N GLY A 162 12.91 -1.34 -15.95
CA GLY A 162 11.47 -1.54 -16.07
C GLY A 162 11.07 -2.69 -17.00
N ALA A 163 12.01 -3.48 -17.50
CA ALA A 163 11.71 -4.59 -18.40
C ALA A 163 10.72 -5.58 -17.77
N PRO A 164 9.69 -6.02 -18.52
CA PRO A 164 8.74 -7.02 -18.03
C PRO A 164 9.45 -8.27 -17.51
N GLY A 165 9.18 -8.65 -16.27
CA GLY A 165 9.80 -9.82 -15.63
C GLY A 165 11.20 -9.58 -15.06
N TRP A 166 11.70 -8.34 -15.06
CA TRP A 166 12.87 -7.96 -14.27
C TRP A 166 12.56 -8.04 -12.76
N ASN A 167 13.55 -8.46 -11.98
CA ASN A 167 13.58 -8.38 -10.52
C ASN A 167 15.04 -8.61 -10.06
N PHE A 168 15.32 -8.38 -8.78
CA PHE A 168 16.65 -8.52 -8.19
C PHE A 168 17.34 -9.87 -8.48
N THR A 169 16.62 -10.98 -8.73
CA THR A 169 17.26 -12.27 -9.07
C THR A 169 17.93 -12.29 -10.44
N CYS A 170 17.64 -11.32 -11.32
CA CYS A 170 18.31 -11.14 -12.61
C CYS A 170 19.53 -10.21 -12.54
N HIS A 171 19.72 -9.51 -11.42
CA HIS A 171 20.81 -8.56 -11.31
C HIS A 171 22.17 -9.28 -11.47
N PRO A 172 23.10 -8.78 -12.31
CA PRO A 172 24.38 -9.45 -12.57
C PRO A 172 25.21 -9.72 -11.31
N GLN A 173 25.14 -8.83 -10.32
CA GLN A 173 25.88 -8.98 -9.05
C GLN A 173 25.25 -9.98 -8.07
N ASN A 174 24.01 -10.42 -8.31
CA ASN A 174 23.31 -11.38 -7.45
C ASN A 174 23.51 -12.82 -7.95
N GLU A 175 24.75 -13.23 -8.23
CA GLU A 175 25.09 -14.54 -8.82
C GLU A 175 24.51 -15.72 -8.02
N VAL A 176 24.48 -15.61 -6.70
CA VAL A 176 23.91 -16.63 -5.79
C VAL A 176 22.41 -16.86 -6.02
N LEU A 177 21.71 -15.89 -6.60
CA LEU A 177 20.27 -15.97 -6.87
C LEU A 177 19.94 -16.41 -8.30
N HIS A 178 20.95 -16.52 -9.17
CA HIS A 178 20.74 -16.93 -10.55
C HIS A 178 20.21 -18.37 -10.59
N GLY A 179 19.18 -18.61 -11.40
CA GLY A 179 18.50 -19.91 -11.47
C GLY A 179 17.48 -20.18 -10.36
N HIS A 180 17.39 -19.35 -9.32
CA HIS A 180 16.43 -19.53 -8.22
C HIS A 180 15.04 -18.91 -8.46
N ARG A 181 14.78 -18.37 -9.65
CA ARG A 181 13.47 -17.78 -10.03
C ARG A 181 12.29 -18.74 -9.87
N ARG A 182 12.51 -20.03 -10.07
CA ARG A 182 11.50 -21.08 -9.96
C ARG A 182 11.71 -21.96 -8.73
N TRP A 183 12.48 -21.51 -7.75
CA TRP A 183 12.91 -22.36 -6.64
C TRP A 183 11.76 -23.06 -5.89
N ILE A 184 10.66 -22.34 -5.60
CA ILE A 184 9.48 -22.94 -4.97
C ILE A 184 8.85 -24.01 -5.86
N LEU A 185 8.70 -23.73 -7.15
CA LEU A 185 8.14 -24.67 -8.11
C LEU A 185 9.03 -25.90 -8.25
N ASP A 186 10.34 -25.71 -8.43
CA ASP A 186 11.31 -26.79 -8.52
C ASP A 186 11.32 -27.65 -7.26
N ARG A 187 11.12 -27.04 -6.09
CA ARG A 187 11.00 -27.74 -4.82
C ARG A 187 9.72 -28.57 -4.75
N ILE A 188 8.58 -28.01 -5.14
CA ILE A 188 7.31 -28.76 -5.24
C ILE A 188 7.48 -29.96 -6.17
N LEU A 189 8.20 -29.81 -7.29
CA LEU A 189 8.43 -30.89 -8.25
C LEU A 189 9.43 -31.96 -7.75
N LYS A 190 10.46 -31.56 -7.01
CA LYS A 190 11.48 -32.49 -6.48
C LYS A 190 10.95 -33.33 -5.31
N GLU A 191 10.27 -32.69 -4.37
CA GLU A 191 9.86 -33.31 -3.11
C GLU A 191 8.58 -34.15 -3.27
N ALA A 192 8.67 -35.45 -2.98
CA ALA A 192 7.55 -36.37 -3.18
C ALA A 192 6.30 -36.03 -2.34
N PHE A 193 6.49 -35.52 -1.12
CA PHE A 193 5.37 -35.13 -0.25
C PHE A 193 4.66 -33.87 -0.77
N LEU A 194 5.42 -32.87 -1.26
CA LEU A 194 4.84 -31.66 -1.85
C LEU A 194 4.10 -31.98 -3.16
N ARG A 195 4.63 -32.90 -3.99
CA ARG A 195 3.91 -33.33 -5.19
C ARG A 195 2.53 -33.91 -4.87
N ARG A 196 2.44 -34.78 -3.87
CA ARG A 196 1.16 -35.38 -3.44
C ARG A 196 0.15 -34.37 -2.91
N ASP A 197 0.62 -33.27 -2.33
CA ASP A 197 -0.22 -32.20 -1.80
C ASP A 197 -0.70 -31.22 -2.88
N PHE A 198 0.17 -30.90 -3.84
CA PHE A 198 -0.07 -29.88 -4.85
C PHE A 198 -0.65 -30.42 -6.16
N PHE A 199 -0.53 -31.71 -6.46
CA PHE A 199 -1.10 -32.34 -7.64
C PHE A 199 -2.27 -33.27 -7.29
N ASP A 200 -3.35 -33.20 -8.08
CA ASP A 200 -4.42 -34.21 -8.06
C ASP A 200 -3.98 -35.46 -8.82
N ASN A 201 -3.19 -35.28 -9.88
CA ASN A 201 -2.58 -36.35 -10.64
C ASN A 201 -1.21 -35.91 -11.14
N GLU A 202 -0.16 -36.54 -10.61
CA GLU A 202 1.24 -36.24 -10.97
C GLU A 202 1.55 -36.56 -12.43
N SER A 203 0.95 -37.62 -12.99
CA SER A 203 1.22 -38.06 -14.37
C SER A 203 0.65 -37.12 -15.43
N THR A 204 -0.45 -36.43 -15.12
CA THR A 204 -1.07 -35.44 -16.02
C THR A 204 -0.66 -34.01 -15.71
N GLY A 205 0.11 -33.78 -14.64
CA GLY A 205 0.49 -32.45 -14.18
C GLY A 205 -0.68 -31.59 -13.71
N LYS A 206 -1.81 -32.21 -13.33
CA LYS A 206 -3.01 -31.48 -12.91
C LYS A 206 -2.85 -30.98 -11.47
N TRP A 207 -2.77 -29.67 -11.31
CA TRP A 207 -2.70 -29.00 -10.00
C TRP A 207 -3.99 -29.17 -9.19
N ARG A 208 -3.83 -29.39 -7.90
CA ARG A 208 -4.91 -29.29 -6.91
C ARG A 208 -5.18 -27.82 -6.61
N LEU A 209 -6.19 -27.28 -7.31
CA LEU A 209 -6.52 -25.85 -7.25
C LEU A 209 -6.80 -25.33 -5.83
N GLN A 210 -7.35 -26.16 -4.96
CA GLN A 210 -7.59 -25.79 -3.56
C GLN A 210 -6.29 -25.55 -2.79
N THR A 211 -5.27 -26.40 -2.96
CA THR A 211 -3.96 -26.24 -2.31
C THR A 211 -3.24 -25.01 -2.85
N VAL A 212 -3.26 -24.82 -4.17
CA VAL A 212 -2.67 -23.65 -4.83
C VAL A 212 -3.37 -22.36 -4.38
N GLY A 213 -4.71 -22.36 -4.33
CA GLY A 213 -5.49 -21.23 -3.85
C GLY A 213 -5.18 -20.88 -2.40
N ARG A 214 -5.06 -21.89 -1.52
CA ARG A 214 -4.63 -21.69 -0.13
C ARG A 214 -3.23 -21.08 -0.05
N TYR A 215 -2.29 -21.59 -0.84
CA TYR A 215 -0.94 -21.05 -0.91
C TYR A 215 -0.92 -19.56 -1.31
N LEU A 216 -1.67 -19.20 -2.37
CA LEU A 216 -1.76 -17.81 -2.83
C LEU A 216 -2.44 -16.89 -1.79
N SER A 217 -3.44 -17.39 -1.06
CA SER A 217 -4.02 -16.65 0.07
C SER A 217 -3.01 -16.40 1.18
N THR A 218 -2.16 -17.39 1.50
CA THR A 218 -1.07 -17.22 2.46
C THR A 218 -0.04 -16.20 1.97
N VAL A 219 0.27 -16.17 0.66
CA VAL A 219 1.16 -15.16 0.07
C VAL A 219 0.59 -13.76 0.27
N ASN A 220 -0.70 -13.55 -0.03
CA ASN A 220 -1.35 -12.26 0.18
C ASN A 220 -1.32 -11.84 1.67
N ALA A 221 -1.66 -12.75 2.58
CA ALA A 221 -1.63 -12.47 4.02
C ALA A 221 -0.23 -12.10 4.53
N PHE A 222 0.82 -12.76 4.00
CA PHE A 222 2.20 -12.40 4.31
C PHE A 222 2.58 -11.03 3.75
N LEU A 223 2.20 -10.71 2.52
CA LEU A 223 2.47 -9.40 1.91
C LEU A 223 1.77 -8.27 2.67
N GLU A 224 0.55 -8.48 3.16
CA GLU A 224 -0.15 -7.54 4.03
C GLU A 224 0.60 -7.29 5.35
N ARG A 225 1.07 -8.36 6.00
CA ARG A 225 1.87 -8.25 7.23
C ARG A 225 3.22 -7.59 6.98
N LEU A 226 3.88 -7.93 5.87
CA LEU A 226 5.14 -7.33 5.47
C LEU A 226 4.96 -5.83 5.19
N LEU A 227 3.88 -5.43 4.52
CA LEU A 227 3.54 -4.03 4.30
C LEU A 227 3.43 -3.29 5.64
N LEU A 228 2.69 -3.86 6.60
CA LEU A 228 2.55 -3.30 7.94
C LEU A 228 3.91 -3.16 8.65
N LEU A 229 4.73 -4.22 8.65
CA LEU A 229 6.05 -4.21 9.25
C LEU A 229 6.97 -3.17 8.61
N VAL A 230 7.00 -3.09 7.27
CA VAL A 230 7.76 -2.08 6.53
C VAL A 230 7.29 -0.69 6.95
N HIS A 231 5.98 -0.44 7.05
CA HIS A 231 5.47 0.89 7.44
C HIS A 231 5.80 1.27 8.88
N ILE A 232 5.79 0.32 9.82
CA ILE A 232 6.07 0.59 11.23
C ILE A 232 7.58 0.72 11.49
N THR A 233 8.41 -0.06 10.77
CA THR A 233 9.86 -0.13 10.99
C THR A 233 10.67 0.78 10.07
N MET A 234 10.22 1.08 8.84
CA MET A 234 10.81 2.12 8.01
C MET A 234 10.39 3.49 8.54
N GLN A 235 11.15 3.99 9.50
CA GLN A 235 11.26 5.43 9.71
C GLN A 235 12.22 6.00 8.67
N TYR A 236 11.73 6.19 7.45
CA TYR A 236 12.26 7.21 6.55
C TYR A 236 11.12 8.19 6.28
N PRO A 237 11.35 9.52 6.32
CA PRO A 237 10.32 10.45 5.85
C PRO A 237 9.94 10.03 4.42
N PRO A 238 8.67 10.14 4.02
CA PRO A 238 8.26 9.85 2.65
C PRO A 238 9.24 10.57 1.72
N ALA A 239 9.97 9.78 0.92
CA ALA A 239 10.97 10.28 -0.01
C ALA A 239 10.27 11.19 -1.03
N GLY A 240 10.25 12.49 -0.70
CA GLY A 240 9.64 13.55 -1.50
C GLY A 240 10.26 14.92 -1.24
N HIS A 241 11.36 14.99 -0.48
CA HIS A 241 12.01 16.26 -0.14
C HIS A 241 13.55 16.15 -0.20
N THR A 242 14.09 15.83 -1.37
CA THR A 242 15.48 16.14 -1.73
C THR A 242 15.50 17.11 -2.90
N HIS A 243 14.94 18.30 -2.67
CA HIS A 243 15.37 19.56 -3.29
C HIS A 243 15.12 20.67 -2.25
N LEU A 244 16.18 21.22 -1.67
CA LEU A 244 16.19 22.49 -0.94
C LEU A 244 16.54 23.63 -1.92
N PRO A 245 16.21 24.92 -1.66
CA PRO A 245 15.83 25.48 -0.37
C PRO A 245 14.52 26.30 -0.34
N VAL A 246 13.96 26.35 0.87
CA VAL A 246 12.96 27.33 1.32
C VAL A 246 13.65 28.67 1.57
N SER A 247 13.24 29.73 0.87
CA SER A 247 13.41 31.09 1.37
C SER A 247 12.23 31.44 2.28
N GLU A 248 12.56 31.78 3.52
CA GLU A 248 11.76 32.58 4.46
C GLU A 248 10.40 31.99 4.91
N LYS A 249 10.40 31.48 6.14
CA LYS A 249 9.83 32.24 7.27
C LYS A 249 10.34 31.72 8.61
N LYS A 250 10.86 32.67 9.38
CA LYS A 250 11.39 32.58 10.74
C LYS A 250 10.31 32.17 11.75
N ILE A 251 10.52 31.06 12.47
CA ILE A 251 10.14 30.88 13.89
C ILE A 251 11.22 29.97 14.53
N PRO A 252 11.90 30.38 15.63
CA PRO A 252 12.98 29.59 16.25
C PRO A 252 12.44 28.43 17.13
N PRO A 253 13.31 27.49 17.54
CA PRO A 253 13.01 26.06 17.49
C PRO A 253 12.70 25.44 18.85
N TYR A 254 11.71 24.55 18.91
CA TYR A 254 11.80 23.42 19.84
C TYR A 254 12.62 22.33 19.15
N LYS A 255 13.83 22.12 19.65
CA LYS A 255 14.73 21.04 19.26
C LYS A 255 14.04 19.69 19.54
N MET A 256 13.54 19.04 18.49
CA MET A 256 13.27 17.61 18.53
C MET A 256 14.62 16.88 18.39
N HIS A 257 15.13 16.35 19.50
CA HIS A 257 16.22 15.39 19.48
C HIS A 257 15.70 14.07 18.90
N PHE A 258 16.01 13.82 17.62
CA PHE A 258 15.78 12.52 16.99
C PHE A 258 16.80 11.51 17.54
N PHE A 259 16.31 10.51 18.26
CA PHE A 259 17.15 9.41 18.74
C PHE A 259 17.28 8.30 17.69
N ASN A 260 18.51 7.85 17.57
CA ASN A 260 19.00 6.77 16.73
C ASN A 260 18.64 5.42 17.38
N LEU A 261 17.66 4.70 16.83
CA LEU A 261 17.30 3.34 17.25
C LEU A 261 18.19 2.31 16.54
N MET A 262 19.49 2.36 16.82
CA MET A 262 20.44 1.27 16.52
C MET A 262 21.44 1.20 17.68
N GLY A 263 21.02 0.55 18.75
CA GLY A 263 21.94 0.01 19.75
C GLY A 263 22.76 -1.09 19.10
N LYS A 264 24.04 -0.82 18.85
CA LYS A 264 25.06 -1.84 18.69
C LYS A 264 25.16 -2.62 20.01
N THR A 265 25.26 -3.95 19.87
CA THR A 265 25.83 -4.95 20.81
C THR A 265 26.21 -4.47 22.20
#